data_AF-A0AAE6TKF8-F1
#
_entry.id   AF-A0AAE6TKF8-F1
#
_cell.length_a   1.000
_cell.length_b   1.000
_cell.length_c   1.000
_cell.angle_alpha   90.00
_cell.angle_beta   90.00
_cell.angle_gamma   90.00
#
_symmetry.space_group_name_H-M   'P 1'
#
loop_
_entity.id
_entity.type
_entity.pdbx_description
1 polymer ?
#
loop_
_entity_poly.entity_id
_entity_poly.type
_entity_poly.pdbx_seq_one_letter_code
_entity_poly.pdbx_strand_id
1 'polypeptide(L)' 'MEPAVGAGPSISTVRTQRLADGISTAEISKLGDQHYRAKIVARGSVLATLETKGHDDGLDANGSYIVLSSGGVISAHA' A
#
# COMPACT_ATOMS: atom_id res chain seq x y z
N MET A 1 31.39 20.82 -5.26
CA MET A 1 30.38 21.00 -6.33
C MET A 1 29.48 19.79 -6.27
N GLU A 2 28.37 19.91 -5.55
CA GLU A 2 27.30 18.91 -5.58
C GLU A 2 26.50 19.04 -6.88
N PRO A 3 25.83 17.96 -7.31
CA PRO A 3 24.39 18.08 -7.40
C PRO A 3 23.68 16.98 -6.58
N ALA A 4 22.69 17.44 -5.81
CA ALA A 4 21.74 16.62 -5.09
C ALA A 4 20.79 15.88 -6.06
N VAL A 5 20.66 14.57 -5.89
CA VAL A 5 19.40 13.87 -6.14
C VAL A 5 19.25 12.85 -5.01
N GLY A 6 18.52 13.23 -3.96
CA GLY A 6 18.20 12.34 -2.87
C GLY A 6 17.32 11.20 -3.37
N ALA A 7 17.93 10.06 -3.66
CA ALA A 7 17.24 8.79 -3.60
C ALA A 7 16.92 8.55 -2.13
N GLY A 8 15.73 8.95 -1.69
CA GLY A 8 15.14 8.40 -0.47
C GLY A 8 15.24 6.88 -0.53
N PRO A 9 15.42 6.19 0.61
CA PRO A 9 15.73 4.76 0.64
C PRO A 9 14.80 4.04 -0.33
N SER A 10 15.38 3.25 -1.24
CA SER A 10 14.64 2.45 -2.21
C SER A 10 13.61 1.64 -1.44
N ILE A 11 12.37 2.14 -1.40
CA ILE A 11 11.24 1.44 -0.80
C ILE A 11 10.88 0.39 -1.84
N SER A 12 11.70 -0.66 -1.91
CA SER A 12 11.46 -1.80 -2.77
C SER A 12 10.05 -2.28 -2.46
N THR A 13 9.13 -2.10 -3.42
CA THR A 13 7.80 -2.72 -3.37
C THR A 13 8.03 -4.15 -2.97
N VAL A 14 7.54 -4.49 -1.78
CA VAL A 14 7.76 -5.81 -1.19
C VAL A 14 6.86 -6.80 -1.91
N ARG A 15 5.65 -6.33 -2.27
CA ARG A 15 4.65 -7.18 -2.91
C ARG A 15 3.60 -6.34 -3.62
N THR A 16 3.09 -6.89 -4.72
CA THR A 16 1.93 -6.37 -5.43
C THR A 16 0.84 -7.44 -5.45
N GLN A 17 -0.39 -7.09 -5.08
CA GLN A 17 -1.51 -8.03 -4.99
C GLN A 17 -2.76 -7.47 -5.67
N ARG A 18 -3.37 -8.25 -6.57
CA ARG A 18 -4.65 -7.89 -7.18
C ARG A 18 -5.77 -8.00 -6.14
N LEU A 19 -6.65 -7.02 -6.09
CA LEU A 19 -7.77 -6.98 -5.15
C LEU A 19 -8.99 -7.73 -5.68
N ALA A 20 -9.96 -8.00 -4.81
CA ALA A 20 -11.17 -8.77 -5.11
C ALA A 20 -12.02 -8.17 -6.25
N ASP A 21 -11.99 -6.84 -6.42
CA ASP A 21 -12.63 -6.11 -7.52
C ASP A 21 -12.07 -6.48 -8.92
N GLY A 22 -10.88 -7.08 -8.98
CA GLY A 22 -10.28 -7.54 -10.24
C GLY A 22 -9.73 -6.42 -11.13
N ILE A 23 -10.03 -5.14 -10.88
CA ILE A 23 -9.45 -4.01 -11.63
C ILE A 23 -8.32 -3.38 -10.82
N SER A 24 -8.50 -3.30 -9.50
CA SER A 24 -7.57 -2.64 -8.59
C SER A 24 -6.44 -3.56 -8.12
N THR A 25 -5.28 -2.96 -7.85
CA THR A 25 -4.07 -3.64 -7.36
C THR A 25 -3.53 -2.88 -6.15
N ALA A 26 -3.15 -3.61 -5.10
CA ALA A 26 -2.43 -3.06 -3.96
C ALA A 26 -0.92 -3.23 -4.15
N GLU A 27 -0.20 -2.11 -4.17
CA GLU A 27 1.27 -2.08 -4.12
C GLU A 27 1.71 -1.84 -2.68
N ILE A 28 2.35 -2.83 -2.07
CA ILE A 28 2.73 -2.83 -0.67
C ILE A 28 4.23 -2.58 -0.56
N SER A 29 4.59 -1.61 0.25
CA SER A 29 5.96 -1.20 0.54
C SER A 29 6.21 -1.28 2.04
N LYS A 30 7.32 -1.89 2.46
CA LYS A 30 7.76 -1.88 3.86
C LYS A 30 8.55 -0.59 4.12
N LEU A 31 8.06 0.19 5.07
CA LEU A 31 8.69 1.44 5.52
C LEU A 31 9.53 1.24 6.79
N GLY A 32 9.20 0.22 7.58
CA GLY A 32 9.92 -0.14 8.81
C GLY A 32 9.32 -1.38 9.48
N ASP A 33 9.73 -1.66 10.70
CA ASP A 33 9.09 -2.69 11.52
C ASP A 33 7.68 -2.26 11.89
N GLN A 34 6.69 -3.10 11.53
CA GLN A 34 5.27 -2.82 11.68
C GLN A 34 4.76 -1.56 10.95
N HIS A 35 5.57 -1.01 10.05
CA HIS A 35 5.24 0.16 9.22
C HIS A 35 5.27 -0.24 7.75
N TYR A 36 4.08 -0.36 7.17
CA TYR A 36 3.84 -0.71 5.79
C TYR A 36 2.94 0.33 5.17
N ARG A 37 3.09 0.52 3.86
CA ARG A 37 2.22 1.37 3.08
C ARG A 37 1.70 0.58 1.90
N ALA A 38 0.38 0.59 1.71
CA ALA A 38 -0.27 0.01 0.54
C ALA A 38 -0.87 1.13 -0.31
N LYS A 39 -0.47 1.22 -1.56
CA LYS A 39 -1.14 2.08 -2.55
C LYS A 39 -2.15 1.23 -3.31
N ILE A 40 -3.40 1.66 -3.34
CA ILE A 40 -4.42 1.02 -4.16
C ILE A 40 -4.43 1.72 -5.51
N VAL A 41 -4.01 1.01 -6.55
CA VAL A 41 -3.90 1.53 -7.91
C VAL A 41 -4.92 0.84 -8.79
N ALA A 42 -5.69 1.64 -9.54
CA ALA A 42 -6.58 1.15 -10.58
C ALA A 42 -6.40 1.99 -11.82
N ARG A 43 -6.34 1.35 -12.99
CA ARG A 43 -6.22 2.04 -14.30
C ARG A 43 -5.05 3.05 -14.36
N GLY A 44 -3.95 2.77 -13.66
CA GLY A 44 -2.76 3.63 -13.62
C GLY A 44 -2.84 4.80 -12.63
N SER A 45 -3.92 4.93 -11.87
CA SER A 45 -4.11 5.99 -10.86
C SER A 45 -4.16 5.42 -9.45
N VAL A 46 -3.54 6.12 -8.50
CA VAL A 46 -3.66 5.79 -7.07
C VAL A 46 -5.04 6.27 -6.60
N LEU A 47 -5.89 5.31 -6.23
CA LEU A 47 -7.22 5.58 -5.67
C LEU A 47 -7.14 5.89 -4.17
N ALA A 48 -6.28 5.17 -3.45
CA ALA A 48 -6.13 5.30 -2.01
C ALA A 48 -4.73 4.91 -1.54
N THR A 49 -4.37 5.34 -0.34
CA THR A 49 -3.15 4.91 0.34
C THR A 49 -3.50 4.52 1.77
N LEU A 50 -3.15 3.29 2.15
CA LEU A 50 -3.16 2.82 3.54
C LEU A 50 -1.75 2.87 4.09
N GLU A 51 -1.62 3.19 5.37
CA GLU A 51 -0.33 3.19 6.04
C GLU A 51 -0.45 2.71 7.49
N THR A 52 0.23 1.61 7.81
CA THR A 52 0.27 1.07 9.17
C THR A 52 1.28 1.87 9.98
N LYS A 53 0.86 2.40 11.13
CA LYS A 53 1.78 3.09 12.06
C LYS A 53 1.87 2.29 13.36
N GLY A 54 2.29 1.03 13.23
CA GLY A 54 2.27 0.07 14.34
C GLY A 54 0.90 -0.52 14.66
N HIS A 55 -0.12 -0.24 13.84
CA HIS A 55 -1.46 -0.81 13.92
C HIS A 55 -2.02 -1.02 12.51
N ASP A 56 -3.01 -1.90 12.40
CA ASP A 56 -3.69 -2.15 11.14
C ASP A 56 -4.42 -0.89 10.68
N ASP A 57 -4.39 -0.64 9.37
CA ASP A 57 -5.07 0.48 8.74
C ASP A 57 -6.09 -0.07 7.74
N GLY A 58 -7.25 0.56 7.65
CA GLY A 58 -8.35 0.06 6.83
C GLY A 58 -9.18 1.16 6.22
N LEU A 59 -9.74 0.91 5.05
CA LEU A 59 -10.63 1.84 4.38
C LEU A 59 -11.82 1.13 3.71
N ASP A 60 -12.93 1.87 3.64
CA ASP A 60 -14.04 1.51 2.77
C ASP A 60 -13.82 2.13 1.38
N ALA A 61 -13.84 1.27 0.36
CA ALA A 61 -13.72 1.63 -1.04
C ALA A 61 -15.00 1.19 -1.77
N ASN A 62 -16.03 2.04 -1.73
CA ASN A 62 -17.28 1.84 -2.45
C ASN A 62 -17.93 0.48 -2.13
N GLY A 63 -18.03 0.14 -0.83
CA GLY A 63 -18.61 -1.13 -0.38
C GLY A 63 -17.65 -2.31 -0.37
N SER A 64 -16.39 -2.12 -0.78
CA SER A 64 -15.31 -3.06 -0.48
C SER A 64 -14.50 -2.59 0.72
N TYR A 65 -14.28 -3.46 1.69
CA TYR A 65 -13.42 -3.17 2.84
C TYR A 65 -12.01 -3.69 2.60
N ILE A 66 -11.04 -2.77 2.60
CA ILE A 66 -9.62 -3.08 2.40
C ILE A 66 -8.90 -2.85 3.72
N VAL A 67 -8.13 -3.83 4.18
CA VAL A 67 -7.33 -3.75 5.41
C VAL A 67 -5.89 -4.09 5.10
N LEU A 68 -4.98 -3.21 5.52
CA LEU A 68 -3.55 -3.45 5.59
C LEU A 68 -3.17 -3.73 7.04
N SER A 69 -2.76 -4.96 7.32
CA SER A 69 -2.28 -5.33 8.64
C SER A 69 -0.89 -4.78 8.92
N SER A 70 -0.58 -4.50 10.18
CA SER A 70 0.75 -4.11 10.68
C SER A 70 1.85 -5.12 10.33
N GLY A 71 1.51 -6.36 9.99
CA GLY A 71 2.42 -7.36 9.42
C GLY A 71 2.69 -7.26 7.92
N GLY A 72 2.08 -6.30 7.20
CA GLY A 72 2.21 -6.14 5.74
C GLY A 72 1.29 -7.03 4.91
N VAL A 73 0.26 -7.63 5.52
CA VAL A 73 -0.75 -8.44 4.85
C VAL A 73 -1.89 -7.53 4.39
N ILE A 74 -2.33 -7.67 3.13
CA ILE A 74 -3.51 -6.96 2.62
C ILE A 74 -4.66 -7.93 2.37
N SER A 75 -5.84 -7.54 2.83
CA SER A 75 -7.10 -8.25 2.64
C SER A 75 -8.12 -7.30 2.05
N ALA A 76 -8.90 -7.77 1.08
CA ALA A 76 -9.98 -7.01 0.47
C ALA A 76 -11.21 -7.90 0.35
N HIS A 77 -12.33 -7.42 0.90
CA HIS A 77 -13.61 -8.13 0.93
C HIS A 77 -14.68 -7.20 0.36
N ALA A 78 -15.62 -7.75 -0.40
CA ALA A 78 -16.77 -7.06 -0.96
C ALA A 78 -18.05 -7.77 -0.54
#